data_AF-A0A099NQT8-F1
#
_entry.id   AF-A0A099NQT8-F1
#
_cell.length_a   1.000
_cell.length_b   1.000
_cell.length_c   1.000
_cell.angle_alpha   90.00
_cell.angle_beta   90.00
_cell.angle_gamma   90.00
#
_symmetry.space_group_name_H-M   'P 1'
#
loop_
_entity.id
_entity.type
_entity.pdbx_description
1 polymer ?
#
loop_
_entity_poly.entity_id
_entity_poly.type
_entity_poly.pdbx_seq_one_letter_code
_entity_poly.pdbx_strand_id
1 'polypeptide(L)'
;DIFITGGCALFENIQDRIRNELRCSLPTDLNFNIRVANDPILDAWRGMSKWAYNQYNSNNLESFWSRKQYEEQGVGYMAEHGFGCVKLI
;
A
#
# COMPACT_ATOMS: atom_id res chain seq x y z
N ASP A 1 -1.53 4.97 13.04
CA ASP A 1 -0.62 3.80 12.94
C ASP A 1 0.23 4.00 11.71
N ILE A 2 1.55 3.85 11.84
CA ILE A 2 2.52 4.08 10.76
C ILE A 2 3.16 2.72 10.47
N PHE A 3 3.05 2.25 9.23
CA PHE A 3 3.59 0.96 8.80
C PHE A 3 4.70 1.17 7.76
N ILE A 4 5.88 0.66 8.04
CA ILE A 4 7.08 0.83 7.22
C ILE A 4 7.33 -0.47 6.44
N THR A 5 7.46 -0.35 5.13
CA THR A 5 7.73 -1.45 4.19
C THR A 5 8.86 -1.07 3.22
N GLY A 6 9.28 -2.02 2.38
CA GLY A 6 10.34 -1.83 1.40
C GLY A 6 11.74 -2.06 1.96
N GLY A 7 12.73 -2.17 1.07
CA GLY A 7 14.10 -2.57 1.44
C GLY A 7 14.77 -1.64 2.46
N CYS A 8 14.52 -0.32 2.40
CA CYS A 8 15.07 0.64 3.36
C CYS A 8 14.55 0.44 4.79
N ALA A 9 13.47 -0.31 4.98
CA ALA A 9 12.98 -0.65 6.32
C ALA A 9 13.91 -1.61 7.07
N LEU A 10 14.92 -2.19 6.40
CA LEU A 10 15.93 -3.06 7.00
C LEU A 10 17.08 -2.29 7.67
N PHE A 11 17.14 -0.96 7.54
CA PHE A 11 18.14 -0.20 8.27
C PHE A 11 17.95 -0.36 9.77
N GLU A 12 19.04 -0.63 10.48
CA GLU A 12 19.03 -0.76 11.92
C GLU A 12 18.48 0.51 12.57
N ASN A 13 17.66 0.33 13.62
CA ASN A 13 17.04 1.41 14.38
C ASN A 13 16.14 2.36 13.56
N ILE A 14 15.71 2.00 12.35
CA ILE A 14 14.86 2.86 11.50
C ILE A 14 13.56 3.26 12.21
N GLN A 15 12.98 2.36 12.99
CA GLN A 15 11.76 2.60 13.74
C GLN A 15 11.95 3.69 14.81
N ASP A 16 13.06 3.62 15.56
CA ASP A 16 13.39 4.61 16.59
C ASP A 16 13.80 5.94 16.00
N ARG A 17 14.55 5.93 14.88
CA ARG A 17 14.88 7.15 14.15
C ARG A 17 13.62 7.90 13.74
N ILE A 18 12.69 7.22 13.07
CA ILE A 18 11.43 7.84 12.64
C ILE A 18 10.58 8.29 13.84
N ARG A 19 10.54 7.48 14.92
CA ARG A 19 9.82 7.86 16.14
C ARG A 19 10.31 9.18 16.71
N ASN A 20 11.62 9.34 16.86
CA ASN A 20 12.21 10.53 17.47
C ASN A 20 11.96 11.77 16.60
N GLU A 21 12.16 11.67 15.29
CA GLU A 21 11.94 12.78 14.34
C GLU A 21 10.47 13.23 14.34
N LEU A 22 9.54 12.28 14.31
CA LEU A 22 8.11 12.58 14.39
C LEU A 22 7.72 13.16 15.74
N ARG A 23 8.24 12.62 16.85
CA ARG A 23 7.93 13.11 18.20
C ARG A 23 8.37 14.56 18.40
N CYS A 24 9.50 14.96 17.80
CA CYS A 24 9.98 16.34 17.81
C CYS A 24 9.08 17.32 17.05
N SER A 25 8.35 16.84 16.04
CA SER A 25 7.53 17.69 15.15
C SER A 25 6.04 17.68 15.49
N LEU A 26 5.56 16.67 16.22
CA LEU A 26 4.15 16.47 16.51
C LEU A 26 3.73 17.01 17.90
N PRO A 27 2.44 17.37 18.09
CA PRO A 27 1.87 17.78 19.39
C PRO A 27 1.98 16.68 20.46
N THR A 28 2.38 17.03 21.69
CA THR A 28 2.77 16.09 22.76
C THR A 28 1.69 15.08 23.15
N ASP A 29 0.43 15.48 23.02
CA ASP A 29 -0.77 14.68 23.31
C ASP A 29 -1.12 13.69 22.18
N LEU A 30 -0.58 13.89 20.98
CA LEU A 30 -0.77 12.96 19.87
C LEU A 30 0.06 11.69 20.11
N ASN A 31 -0.64 10.59 20.37
CA ASN A 31 -0.07 9.25 20.42
C ASN A 31 -0.02 8.62 19.03
N PHE A 32 1.09 7.97 18.71
CA PHE A 32 1.24 7.23 17.45
C PHE A 32 2.08 5.97 17.66
N ASN A 33 1.83 4.99 16.80
CA ASN A 33 2.56 3.73 16.77
C ASN A 33 3.28 3.59 15.42
N ILE A 34 4.49 3.04 15.45
CA ILE A 34 5.28 2.74 14.27
C ILE A 34 5.57 1.25 14.29
N ARG A 35 5.30 0.57 13.18
CA ARG A 35 5.58 -0.85 12.98
C ARG A 35 6.33 -1.03 11.68
N VAL A 36 7.22 -2.01 11.65
CA VAL A 36 7.92 -2.44 10.44
C VAL A 36 7.32 -3.76 9.99
N ALA A 37 7.26 -3.99 8.68
CA ALA A 37 6.90 -5.30 8.12
C ALA A 37 7.81 -6.41 8.65
N ASN A 38 7.28 -7.64 8.76
CA ASN A 38 8.07 -8.78 9.21
C ASN A 38 9.13 -9.16 8.18
N ASP A 39 8.75 -9.11 6.89
CA ASP A 39 9.66 -9.25 5.76
C ASP A 39 9.42 -8.08 4.80
N PRO A 40 10.09 -6.93 5.03
CA PRO A 40 9.84 -5.71 4.27
C PRO A 40 10.13 -5.81 2.78
N ILE A 41 10.89 -6.82 2.35
CA ILE A 41 11.20 -7.07 0.94
C ILE A 41 10.07 -7.85 0.28
N LEU A 42 9.57 -8.92 0.91
CA LEU A 42 8.64 -9.84 0.26
C LEU A 42 7.18 -9.68 0.68
N ASP A 43 6.88 -8.99 1.78
CA ASP A 43 5.50 -8.86 2.26
C ASP A 43 4.59 -8.10 1.28
N ALA A 44 5.14 -7.18 0.48
CA ALA A 44 4.39 -6.53 -0.60
C ALA A 44 3.88 -7.54 -1.64
N TRP A 45 4.76 -8.44 -2.10
CA TRP A 45 4.40 -9.48 -3.06
C TRP A 45 3.47 -10.52 -2.43
N ARG A 46 3.79 -11.02 -1.23
CA ARG A 46 2.97 -12.02 -0.52
C ARG A 46 1.57 -11.50 -0.22
N GLY A 47 1.48 -10.23 0.19
CA GLY A 47 0.21 -9.55 0.44
C GLY A 47 -0.63 -9.46 -0.82
N MET A 48 -0.06 -8.99 -1.93
CA MET A 48 -0.76 -8.89 -3.20
C MET A 48 -1.17 -10.26 -3.75
N SER A 49 -0.29 -11.26 -3.67
CA SER A 49 -0.60 -12.63 -4.07
C SER A 49 -1.78 -13.20 -3.30
N LYS A 50 -1.80 -13.03 -1.97
CA LYS A 50 -2.90 -13.48 -1.11
C LYS A 50 -4.19 -12.73 -1.41
N TRP A 51 -4.10 -11.41 -1.59
CA TRP A 51 -5.26 -10.58 -1.94
C TRP A 51 -5.86 -10.99 -3.28
N ALA A 52 -5.06 -11.12 -4.33
CA ALA A 52 -5.52 -11.48 -5.67
C ALA A 52 -6.20 -12.86 -5.67
N TYR A 53 -5.59 -13.84 -4.99
CA TYR A 53 -6.19 -15.17 -4.81
C TYR A 53 -7.55 -15.11 -4.12
N ASN A 54 -7.66 -14.32 -3.04
CA ASN A 54 -8.90 -14.18 -2.30
C ASN A 54 -10.00 -13.49 -3.13
N GLN A 55 -9.67 -12.43 -3.87
CA GLN A 55 -10.64 -11.72 -4.73
C GLN A 55 -11.14 -12.60 -5.87
N TYR A 56 -10.25 -13.40 -6.46
CA TYR A 56 -10.64 -14.37 -7.47
C TYR A 56 -11.59 -15.43 -6.89
N ASN A 57 -11.26 -16.00 -5.74
CA ASN A 57 -12.08 -17.04 -5.10
C ASN A 57 -13.43 -16.54 -4.57
N SER A 58 -13.51 -15.27 -4.15
CA SER A 58 -14.76 -14.65 -3.74
C SER A 58 -15.60 -14.14 -4.93
N ASN A 59 -15.13 -14.34 -6.17
CA ASN A 59 -15.74 -13.84 -7.40
C ASN A 59 -15.90 -12.31 -7.41
N ASN A 60 -15.03 -11.57 -6.72
CA ASN A 60 -15.00 -10.12 -6.71
C ASN A 60 -14.20 -9.58 -7.91
N LEU A 61 -14.79 -9.72 -9.10
CA LEU A 61 -14.12 -9.40 -10.37
C LEU A 61 -13.96 -7.90 -10.64
N GLU A 62 -14.66 -7.03 -9.91
CA GLU A 62 -14.57 -5.56 -10.06
C GLU A 62 -13.16 -5.02 -9.73
N SER A 63 -12.41 -5.77 -8.92
CA SER A 63 -11.04 -5.45 -8.56
C SER A 63 -10.01 -5.77 -9.66
N PHE A 64 -10.46 -6.39 -10.76
CA PHE A 64 -9.64 -6.76 -11.90
C PHE A 64 -10.14 -6.06 -13.17
N TRP A 65 -9.23 -5.88 -14.11
CA TRP A 65 -9.57 -5.29 -15.40
C TRP A 65 -9.52 -6.37 -16.49
N SER A 66 -10.63 -6.54 -17.21
CA SER A 66 -10.68 -7.45 -18.35
C SER A 66 -10.03 -6.84 -19.57
N ARG A 67 -9.55 -7.70 -20.46
CA ARG A 67 -9.04 -7.30 -21.77
C ARG A 67 -10.08 -6.51 -22.59
N LYS A 68 -11.34 -6.94 -22.54
CA LYS A 68 -12.44 -6.27 -23.26
C LYS A 68 -12.65 -4.84 -22.77
N GLN A 69 -12.68 -4.62 -21.45
CA GLN A 69 -12.78 -3.27 -20.88
C GLN A 69 -11.61 -2.38 -21.32
N TYR A 70 -10.39 -2.94 -21.36
CA TYR A 70 -9.22 -2.20 -21.84
C TYR A 70 -9.33 -1.82 -23.31
N GLU A 71 -9.76 -2.74 -24.18
CA GLU A 71 -9.92 -2.50 -25.61
C GLU A 71 -11.04 -1.48 -25.92
N GLU A 72 -12.10 -1.43 -25.10
CA GLU A 72 -13.21 -0.49 -25.26
C GLU A 72 -12.93 0.91 -24.71
N GLN A 73 -12.26 1.01 -23.55
CA GLN A 73 -12.14 2.26 -22.78
C GLN A 73 -10.74 2.89 -22.85
N GLY A 74 -9.73 2.08 -23.17
CA GLY A 74 -8.34 2.51 -23.26
C GLY A 74 -7.67 2.75 -21.91
N VAL A 75 -6.37 3.03 -21.97
CA VAL A 75 -5.51 3.20 -20.77
C VAL A 75 -5.85 4.45 -19.95
N GLY A 76 -6.32 5.53 -20.60
CA GLY A 76 -6.68 6.78 -19.92
C GLY A 76 -7.83 6.57 -18.94
N TYR A 77 -8.87 5.87 -19.38
CA TYR A 77 -10.03 5.57 -18.54
C TYR A 77 -9.64 4.72 -17.32
N MET A 78 -8.80 3.70 -17.50
CA MET A 78 -8.28 2.86 -16.41
C MET A 78 -7.56 3.70 -15.33
N ALA A 79 -6.73 4.65 -15.75
CA ALA A 79 -5.99 5.51 -14.84
C ALA A 79 -6.92 6.48 -14.05
N GLU A 80 -7.93 7.04 -14.71
CA GLU A 80 -8.86 8.00 -14.10
C GLU A 80 -9.90 7.32 -13.19
N HIS A 81 -10.31 6.10 -13.51
CA HIS A 81 -11.47 5.44 -12.88
C HIS A 81 -11.06 4.29 -11.94
N GLY A 82 -10.09 4.55 -11.06
CA GLY A 82 -9.85 3.71 -9.86
C GLY A 82 -8.56 2.89 -9.84
N PHE A 83 -7.77 2.87 -10.92
CA PHE A 83 -6.48 2.16 -10.96
C PHE A 83 -5.25 3.08 -11.13
N GLY A 84 -5.45 4.39 -11.32
CA GLY A 84 -4.35 5.35 -11.31
C GLY A 84 -4.09 5.98 -9.94
N CYS A 85 -3.00 6.74 -9.85
CA CYS A 85 -2.65 7.49 -8.63
C CYS A 85 -3.53 8.73 -8.40
N VAL A 86 -4.31 9.14 -9.40
CA VAL A 86 -5.14 10.35 -9.37
C VAL A 86 -6.58 9.95 -9.01
N LYS A 87 -6.79 9.61 -7.75
CA LYS A 87 -8.09 9.86 -7.11
C LYS A 87 -7.86 10.91 -6.05
N LEU A 88 -7.86 12.17 -6.47
CA LEU A 88 -7.97 13.29 -5.56
C LEU A 88 -9.46 13.57 -5.37
N ILE A 89 -9.93 13.15 -4.19
CA ILE A 89 -11.27 13.37 -3.59
C ILE A 89 -12.33 12.37 -4.04
#